data_AF-A0A4R6DKJ9-F1
#
_entry.id   AF-A0A4R6DKJ9-F1
#
_cell.length_a   1.000
_cell.length_b   1.000
_cell.length_c   1.000
_cell.angle_alpha   90.00
_cell.angle_beta   90.00
_cell.angle_gamma   90.00
#
_symmetry.space_group_name_H-M   'P 1'
#
loop_
_entity.id
_entity.type
_entity.pdbx_description
1 polymer ?
#
loop_
_entity_poly.entity_id
_entity_poly.type
_entity_poly.pdbx_seq_one_letter_code
_entity_poly.pdbx_strand_id
1 'polypeptide(L)'
;MTARSRSVRSLSTAVEHRIDRAARRLLDAGHQPHRPVRLSVTEFLVFGAKQAWACTFGALLLATMAVVHLTVPVAARNDVLTIAAVLLQVGMLVFGLETVRELRVVLLFHVVGTVMEVFKTHVGSWTYEPSGVLVVLGVPLFSGFMYGAVGSYLVRVYRLFDLRFDRYPRQWVLAVVAGAVYLNFFAHHVVWDARYVLLAAVVALFARTTMHVRIHRATLRTPVLLAMGLVALFIWFAENVATWAGAWSYPAQAAAWQPVAPTKIVAWLLLMVISVALVTWLYPPVGPIGRAGTTGPVGRVGTTGAVGRVGTTGPVGRVGTTGAVGRVGTTGPVGRVGTTGPGGADRPRPAPSAPRSAGSRRLRGARAADPHRLGESRSPEAPSARRESSAFRDRAPLG
;
A
#
# COMPACT_ATOMS: atom_id res chain seq x y z
N MET A 1 -16.01 -9.86 -12.23
CA MET A 1 -14.75 -9.21 -11.81
C MET A 1 -14.43 -8.10 -12.84
N THR A 2 -14.78 -6.85 -12.55
CA THR A 2 -14.84 -5.76 -13.56
C THR A 2 -13.51 -5.02 -13.75
N ALA A 3 -13.25 -4.57 -14.98
CA ALA A 3 -11.99 -4.01 -15.46
C ALA A 3 -11.39 -2.84 -14.65
N ARG A 4 -12.17 -2.18 -13.79
CA ARG A 4 -11.70 -1.07 -12.93
C ARG A 4 -10.87 -1.52 -11.72
N SER A 5 -10.97 -2.77 -11.28
CA SER A 5 -10.13 -3.30 -10.19
C SER A 5 -8.68 -3.58 -10.63
N ARG A 6 -8.40 -3.50 -11.95
CA ARG A 6 -7.06 -3.69 -12.51
C ARG A 6 -6.15 -2.46 -12.36
N SER A 7 -6.67 -1.23 -12.23
CA SER A 7 -5.79 -0.06 -12.22
C SER A 7 -4.99 0.10 -10.93
N VAL A 8 -5.60 -0.13 -9.76
CA VAL A 8 -4.91 0.00 -8.46
C VAL A 8 -3.97 -1.20 -8.19
N ARG A 9 -4.34 -2.42 -8.64
CA ARG A 9 -3.48 -3.61 -8.55
C ARG A 9 -2.25 -3.56 -9.46
N SER A 10 -2.23 -2.69 -10.47
CA SER A 10 -1.14 -2.61 -11.44
C SER A 10 0.10 -1.86 -10.94
N LEU A 11 0.05 -1.28 -9.74
CA LEU A 11 1.14 -0.49 -9.20
C LEU A 11 1.92 -1.20 -8.08
N SER A 12 1.36 -2.23 -7.43
CA SER A 12 2.02 -2.97 -6.33
C SER A 12 3.23 -3.78 -6.75
N THR A 13 4.31 -3.65 -5.99
CA THR A 13 5.53 -4.39 -6.30
C THR A 13 5.32 -5.89 -6.05
N ALA A 14 6.13 -6.73 -6.69
CA ALA A 14 6.03 -8.18 -6.53
C ALA A 14 6.25 -8.62 -5.07
N VAL A 15 7.12 -7.90 -4.35
CA VAL A 15 7.38 -8.10 -2.91
C VAL A 15 6.20 -7.64 -2.08
N GLU A 16 5.64 -6.46 -2.37
CA GLU A 16 4.43 -5.95 -1.70
C GLU A 16 3.30 -6.98 -1.82
N HIS A 17 3.05 -7.55 -3.00
CA HIS A 17 2.06 -8.62 -3.14
C HIS A 17 2.37 -9.90 -2.37
N ARG A 18 3.64 -10.28 -2.20
CA ARG A 18 4.04 -11.47 -1.43
C ARG A 18 3.88 -11.24 0.06
N ILE A 19 4.36 -10.10 0.59
CA ILE A 19 4.21 -9.70 2.00
C ILE A 19 2.73 -9.53 2.33
N ASP A 20 1.97 -8.83 1.50
CA ASP A 20 0.57 -8.54 1.74
C ASP A 20 -0.27 -9.83 1.65
N ARG A 21 0.16 -10.84 0.86
CA ARG A 21 -0.41 -12.21 0.89
C ARG A 21 0.05 -13.02 2.10
N ALA A 22 1.30 -12.92 2.53
CA ALA A 22 1.82 -13.62 3.71
C ALA A 22 1.20 -13.08 4.99
N ALA A 23 1.08 -11.76 5.13
CA ALA A 23 0.35 -11.07 6.18
C ALA A 23 -1.13 -11.46 6.16
N ARG A 24 -1.80 -11.46 4.99
CA ARG A 24 -3.16 -12.01 4.86
C ARG A 24 -3.24 -13.45 5.36
N ARG A 25 -2.33 -14.34 4.96
CA ARG A 25 -2.31 -15.74 5.40
C ARG A 25 -2.07 -15.90 6.90
N LEU A 26 -1.13 -15.16 7.49
CA LEU A 26 -0.83 -15.19 8.93
C LEU A 26 -1.99 -14.63 9.75
N LEU A 27 -2.67 -13.59 9.25
CA LEU A 27 -3.80 -12.95 9.93
C LEU A 27 -5.13 -13.70 9.73
N ASP A 28 -5.32 -14.34 8.58
CA ASP A 28 -6.49 -15.16 8.26
C ASP A 28 -6.37 -16.60 8.83
N ALA A 29 -5.16 -17.11 9.08
CA ALA A 29 -4.95 -18.43 9.73
C ALA A 29 -5.40 -18.48 11.20
N GLY A 30 -5.64 -17.32 11.83
CA GLY A 30 -6.12 -17.19 13.21
C GLY A 30 -7.63 -16.96 13.34
N HIS A 31 -8.45 -17.37 12.35
CA HIS A 31 -9.86 -17.00 12.29
C HIS A 31 -10.71 -17.64 13.40
N GLN A 32 -10.93 -16.90 14.49
CA GLN A 32 -12.11 -17.04 15.33
C GLN A 32 -12.86 -15.69 15.38
N PRO A 33 -14.02 -15.57 14.72
CA PRO A 33 -14.70 -14.30 14.43
C PRO A 33 -15.37 -13.57 15.63
N HIS A 34 -14.92 -13.77 16.88
CA HIS A 34 -15.64 -13.29 18.07
C HIS A 34 -14.83 -12.47 19.10
N ARG A 35 -13.71 -11.82 18.74
CA ARG A 35 -13.01 -10.91 19.68
C ARG A 35 -12.66 -9.55 19.05
N PRO A 36 -13.41 -8.46 19.34
CA PRO A 36 -13.18 -7.14 18.75
C PRO A 36 -11.78 -6.59 19.06
N VAL A 37 -11.22 -6.90 20.22
CA VAL A 37 -9.86 -6.49 20.62
C VAL A 37 -8.78 -7.08 19.69
N ARG A 38 -8.88 -8.36 19.34
CA ARG A 38 -7.90 -8.99 18.43
C ARG A 38 -7.92 -8.35 17.04
N LEU A 39 -9.11 -8.02 16.53
CA LEU A 39 -9.24 -7.32 15.26
C LEU A 39 -8.59 -5.93 15.32
N SER A 40 -8.85 -5.15 16.38
CA SER A 40 -8.24 -3.83 16.56
C SER A 40 -6.72 -3.90 16.67
N VAL A 41 -6.17 -4.88 17.41
CA VAL A 41 -4.72 -5.11 17.51
C VAL A 41 -4.13 -5.49 16.15
N THR A 42 -4.78 -6.40 15.42
CA THR A 42 -4.35 -6.77 14.07
C THR A 42 -4.33 -5.57 13.12
N GLU A 43 -5.40 -4.77 13.09
CA GLU A 43 -5.45 -3.57 12.24
C GLU A 43 -4.36 -2.56 12.64
N PHE A 44 -4.14 -2.35 13.93
CA PHE A 44 -3.07 -1.47 14.42
C PHE A 44 -1.68 -1.95 13.97
N LEU A 45 -1.38 -3.24 14.12
CA LEU A 45 -0.10 -3.81 13.70
C LEU A 45 0.09 -3.74 12.19
N VAL A 46 -0.96 -3.99 11.39
CA VAL A 46 -0.90 -3.86 9.93
C VAL A 46 -0.71 -2.39 9.52
N PHE A 47 -1.38 -1.45 10.18
CA PHE A 47 -1.17 -0.03 9.94
C PHE A 47 0.29 0.35 10.19
N GLY A 48 0.85 -0.05 11.35
CA GLY A 48 2.25 0.19 11.69
C GLY A 48 3.21 -0.43 10.68
N ALA A 49 2.99 -1.69 10.29
CA ALA A 49 3.81 -2.37 9.30
C ALA A 49 3.77 -1.68 7.92
N LYS A 50 2.59 -1.21 7.49
CA LYS A 50 2.46 -0.44 6.25
C LYS A 50 3.15 0.92 6.33
N GLN A 51 3.10 1.61 7.47
CA GLN A 51 3.85 2.85 7.67
C GLN A 51 5.36 2.61 7.61
N ALA A 52 5.87 1.60 8.33
CA ALA A 52 7.27 1.21 8.32
C ALA A 52 7.75 0.83 6.90
N TRP A 53 6.89 0.11 6.16
CA TRP A 53 7.17 -0.20 4.76
C TRP A 53 7.17 1.03 3.86
N ALA A 54 6.24 1.97 4.07
CA ALA A 54 6.17 3.19 3.28
C ALA A 54 7.43 4.06 3.49
N CYS A 55 7.90 4.18 4.74
CA CYS A 55 9.05 5.02 5.07
C CYS A 55 10.41 4.33 4.96
N THR A 56 10.49 3.09 4.44
CA THR A 56 11.72 2.28 4.42
C THR A 56 12.94 3.04 3.87
N PHE A 57 12.82 3.73 2.72
CA PHE A 57 13.94 4.47 2.16
C PHE A 57 14.41 5.61 3.08
N GLY A 58 13.48 6.42 3.61
CA GLY A 58 13.82 7.49 4.56
C GLY A 58 14.38 6.98 5.88
N ALA A 59 13.83 5.89 6.42
CA ALA A 59 14.30 5.26 7.65
C ALA A 59 15.71 4.67 7.48
N LEU A 60 15.99 4.01 6.35
CA LEU A 60 17.34 3.51 6.03
C LEU A 60 18.31 4.67 5.85
N LEU A 61 17.92 5.74 5.17
CA LEU A 61 18.77 6.92 4.99
C LEU A 61 19.12 7.58 6.33
N LEU A 62 18.15 7.75 7.24
CA LEU A 62 18.40 8.26 8.60
C LEU A 62 19.31 7.34 9.42
N ALA A 63 19.09 6.02 9.33
CA ALA A 63 19.96 5.05 9.99
C ALA A 63 21.39 5.12 9.45
N THR A 64 21.56 5.26 8.12
CA THR A 64 22.85 5.48 7.48
C THR A 64 23.50 6.78 7.98
N MET A 65 22.75 7.88 8.14
CA MET A 65 23.28 9.11 8.73
C MET A 65 23.84 8.89 10.13
N ALA A 66 23.09 8.20 11.00
CA ALA A 66 23.57 7.89 12.34
C ALA A 66 24.81 7.00 12.33
N VAL A 67 24.86 5.96 11.48
CA VAL A 67 26.03 5.09 11.35
C VAL A 67 27.25 5.87 10.85
N VAL A 68 27.10 6.66 9.79
CA VAL A 68 28.18 7.48 9.23
C VAL A 68 28.68 8.50 10.26
N HIS A 69 27.78 9.13 11.01
CA HIS A 69 28.15 10.03 12.10
C HIS A 69 29.08 9.37 13.13
N LEU A 70 28.77 8.12 13.51
CA LEU A 70 29.50 7.39 14.56
C LEU A 70 30.79 6.72 14.06
N THR A 71 30.90 6.42 12.76
CA THR A 71 31.95 5.53 12.23
C THR A 71 32.87 6.15 11.19
N VAL A 72 32.44 7.23 10.54
CA VAL A 72 33.16 7.84 9.41
C VAL A 72 33.76 9.18 9.81
N PRO A 73 35.04 9.44 9.48
CA PRO A 73 35.67 10.74 9.69
C PRO A 73 34.91 11.87 9.01
N VAL A 74 34.83 13.03 9.67
CA VAL A 74 34.06 14.21 9.23
C VAL A 74 34.33 14.60 7.78
N ALA A 75 35.59 14.53 7.34
CA ALA A 75 36.03 14.88 5.99
C ALA A 75 35.42 14.01 4.86
N ALA A 76 34.94 12.80 5.17
CA ALA A 76 34.41 11.86 4.18
C ALA A 76 32.89 11.64 4.29
N ARG A 77 32.22 12.21 5.30
CA ARG A 77 30.82 11.89 5.61
C ARG A 77 29.88 12.20 4.45
N ASN A 78 30.00 13.36 3.82
CA ASN A 78 29.11 13.79 2.74
C ASN A 78 29.17 12.86 1.52
N ASP A 79 30.37 12.45 1.13
CA ASP A 79 30.56 11.55 -0.01
C ASP A 79 30.06 10.15 0.30
N VAL A 80 30.36 9.63 1.50
CA VAL A 80 29.85 8.32 1.94
C VAL A 80 28.33 8.31 2.02
N LEU A 81 27.71 9.38 2.53
CA LEU A 81 26.25 9.52 2.55
C LEU A 81 25.66 9.55 1.15
N THR A 82 26.30 10.26 0.22
CA THR A 82 25.84 10.34 -1.17
C THR A 82 25.91 8.97 -1.84
N ILE A 83 27.04 8.28 -1.72
CA ILE A 83 27.23 6.93 -2.25
C ILE A 83 26.22 5.97 -1.63
N ALA A 84 26.06 6.00 -0.30
CA ALA A 84 25.10 5.16 0.39
C ALA A 84 23.65 5.44 -0.03
N ALA A 85 23.27 6.72 -0.21
CA ALA A 85 21.93 7.09 -0.69
C ALA A 85 21.66 6.55 -2.11
N VAL A 86 22.65 6.63 -3.00
CA VAL A 86 22.57 6.02 -4.35
C VAL A 86 22.42 4.50 -4.25
N LEU A 87 23.25 3.84 -3.43
CA LEU A 87 23.18 2.39 -3.24
C LEU A 87 21.85 1.95 -2.63
N LEU A 88 21.30 2.70 -1.67
CA LEU A 88 19.98 2.47 -1.12
C LEU A 88 18.90 2.61 -2.20
N GLN A 89 18.95 3.67 -3.00
CA GLN A 89 17.99 3.89 -4.08
C GLN A 89 18.05 2.79 -5.15
N VAL A 90 19.26 2.39 -5.55
CA VAL A 90 19.46 1.27 -6.48
C VAL A 90 18.98 -0.04 -5.86
N GLY A 91 19.29 -0.30 -4.59
CA GLY A 91 18.84 -1.48 -3.86
C GLY A 91 17.31 -1.56 -3.81
N MET A 92 16.64 -0.44 -3.53
CA MET A 92 15.17 -0.37 -3.53
C MET A 92 14.58 -0.80 -4.88
N LEU A 93 15.23 -0.49 -6.00
CA LEU A 93 14.81 -0.91 -7.34
C LEU A 93 15.15 -2.38 -7.62
N VAL A 94 16.39 -2.79 -7.36
CA VAL A 94 16.89 -4.15 -7.63
C VAL A 94 16.10 -5.20 -6.86
N PHE A 95 15.79 -4.93 -5.58
CA PHE A 95 14.98 -5.82 -4.75
C PHE A 95 13.47 -5.67 -5.00
N GLY A 96 13.06 -4.82 -5.94
CA GLY A 96 11.64 -4.60 -6.26
C GLY A 96 10.84 -4.04 -5.08
N LEU A 97 11.48 -3.23 -4.23
CA LEU A 97 10.83 -2.48 -3.16
C LEU A 97 10.23 -1.17 -3.68
N GLU A 98 10.79 -0.64 -4.77
CA GLU A 98 10.37 0.56 -5.47
C GLU A 98 10.27 0.30 -6.99
N THR A 99 9.40 1.05 -7.67
CA THR A 99 9.20 0.99 -9.11
C THR A 99 9.95 2.12 -9.82
N VAL A 100 10.24 1.98 -11.12
CA VAL A 100 10.83 3.07 -11.93
C VAL A 100 9.93 4.33 -11.94
N ARG A 101 8.61 4.16 -11.82
CA ARG A 101 7.68 5.29 -11.73
C ARG A 101 7.84 6.06 -10.43
N GLU A 102 8.07 5.35 -9.33
CA GLU A 102 8.40 5.95 -8.03
C GLU A 102 9.78 6.62 -8.06
N LEU A 103 10.78 6.00 -8.69
CA LEU A 103 12.10 6.61 -8.87
C LEU A 103 12.01 7.96 -9.59
N ARG A 104 11.14 8.12 -10.60
CA ARG A 104 10.95 9.43 -11.26
C ARG A 104 10.45 10.50 -10.29
N VAL A 105 9.63 10.13 -9.31
CA VAL A 105 9.21 11.06 -8.24
C VAL A 105 10.37 11.37 -7.33
N VAL A 106 11.14 10.37 -6.93
CA VAL A 106 12.36 10.58 -6.12
C VAL A 106 13.31 11.54 -6.82
N LEU A 107 13.57 11.35 -8.12
CA LEU A 107 14.43 12.22 -8.92
C LEU A 107 13.87 13.64 -9.05
N LEU A 108 12.55 13.80 -9.23
CA LEU A 108 11.92 15.12 -9.24
C LEU A 108 12.12 15.85 -7.91
N PHE A 109 11.88 15.16 -6.79
CA PHE A 109 12.08 15.72 -5.45
C PHE A 109 13.55 15.99 -5.16
N HIS A 110 14.46 15.16 -5.68
CA HIS A 110 15.90 15.39 -5.57
C HIS A 110 16.28 16.72 -6.20
N VAL A 111 15.86 16.98 -7.45
CA VAL A 111 16.16 18.24 -8.14
C VAL A 111 15.54 19.43 -7.42
N VAL A 112 14.24 19.38 -7.12
CA VAL A 112 13.52 20.48 -6.44
C VAL A 112 14.14 20.77 -5.06
N GLY A 113 14.48 19.71 -4.33
CA GLY A 113 15.15 19.78 -3.03
C GLY A 113 16.55 20.39 -3.12
N THR A 114 17.39 19.94 -4.05
CA THR A 114 18.74 20.49 -4.23
C THR A 114 18.72 21.97 -4.60
N VAL A 115 17.80 22.42 -5.47
CA VAL A 115 17.64 23.85 -5.78
C VAL A 115 17.31 24.65 -4.52
N MET A 116 16.44 24.11 -3.69
CA MET A 116 16.03 24.73 -2.43
C MET A 116 17.19 24.81 -1.43
N GLU A 117 17.96 23.74 -1.32
CA GLU A 117 19.15 23.66 -0.47
C GLU A 117 20.21 24.67 -0.90
N VAL A 118 20.53 24.74 -2.20
CA VAL A 118 21.52 25.69 -2.73
C VAL A 118 21.17 27.12 -2.32
N PHE A 119 19.92 27.52 -2.51
CA PHE A 119 19.50 28.85 -2.08
C PHE A 119 19.60 29.02 -0.55
N LYS A 120 19.13 28.05 0.22
CA LYS A 120 19.02 28.18 1.68
C LYS A 120 20.36 28.15 2.41
N THR A 121 21.34 27.42 1.89
CA THR A 121 22.70 27.42 2.42
C THR A 121 23.41 28.73 2.09
N HIS A 122 23.23 29.28 0.88
CA HIS A 122 23.82 30.57 0.49
C HIS A 122 23.33 31.75 1.34
N VAL A 123 22.06 31.74 1.74
CA VAL A 123 21.49 32.77 2.65
C VAL A 123 21.67 32.43 4.13
N GLY A 124 22.48 31.42 4.46
CA GLY A 124 22.86 31.07 5.84
C GLY A 124 21.71 30.52 6.70
N SER A 125 20.65 29.97 6.09
CA SER A 125 19.53 29.39 6.86
C SER A 125 19.96 28.12 7.61
N TRP A 126 20.90 27.38 7.06
CA TRP A 126 21.63 26.26 7.67
C TRP A 126 22.88 25.99 6.84
N THR A 127 23.77 25.14 7.37
CA THR A 127 25.06 24.83 6.75
C THR A 127 25.33 23.33 6.72
N TYR A 128 26.01 22.88 5.68
CA TYR A 128 26.63 21.54 5.62
C TYR A 128 28.11 21.65 5.99
N GLU A 129 28.68 20.54 6.42
CA GLU A 129 30.14 20.42 6.52
C GLU A 129 30.77 20.66 5.14
N PRO A 130 31.79 21.53 4.99
CA PRO A 130 32.40 21.84 3.70
C PRO A 130 33.41 20.76 3.28
N SER A 131 32.97 19.50 3.24
CA SER A 131 33.81 18.35 2.91
C SER A 131 33.20 17.50 1.80
N GLY A 132 34.06 16.72 1.14
CA GLY A 132 33.69 15.84 0.03
C GLY A 132 33.72 16.50 -1.35
N VAL A 133 33.60 15.67 -2.39
CA VAL A 133 33.61 16.08 -3.80
C VAL A 133 32.25 15.92 -4.48
N LEU A 134 31.33 15.15 -3.90
CA LEU A 134 30.00 14.88 -4.45
C LEU A 134 29.01 16.00 -4.06
N VAL A 135 29.31 17.21 -4.53
CA VAL A 135 28.57 18.44 -4.22
C VAL A 135 28.08 19.15 -5.49
N VAL A 136 26.98 19.89 -5.37
CA VAL A 136 26.49 20.83 -6.39
C VAL A 136 26.36 22.20 -5.74
N LEU A 137 27.13 23.18 -6.23
CA LEU A 137 27.11 24.55 -5.72
C LEU A 137 27.28 24.61 -4.19
N GLY A 138 28.21 23.83 -3.64
CA GLY A 138 28.47 23.77 -2.19
C GLY A 138 27.48 22.93 -1.38
N VAL A 139 26.49 22.31 -2.01
CA VAL A 139 25.51 21.44 -1.35
C VAL A 139 25.82 19.96 -1.63
N PRO A 140 25.98 19.11 -0.61
CA PRO A 140 26.13 17.68 -0.79
C PRO A 140 24.95 17.03 -1.51
N LEU A 141 25.22 16.16 -2.47
CA LEU A 141 24.18 15.51 -3.29
C LEU A 141 23.24 14.60 -2.47
N PHE A 142 23.68 14.06 -1.33
CA PHE A 142 22.79 13.29 -0.45
C PHE A 142 21.57 14.10 0.02
N SER A 143 21.67 15.43 0.09
CA SER A 143 20.57 16.31 0.52
C SER A 143 19.33 16.16 -0.37
N GLY A 144 19.50 16.07 -1.69
CA GLY A 144 18.41 15.83 -2.62
C GLY A 144 17.70 14.49 -2.35
N PHE A 145 18.43 13.45 -1.94
CA PHE A 145 17.83 12.17 -1.55
C PHE A 145 16.98 12.28 -0.27
N MET A 146 17.26 13.23 0.63
CA MET A 146 16.41 13.48 1.80
C MET A 146 15.01 13.94 1.38
N TYR A 147 14.92 14.85 0.41
CA TYR A 147 13.65 15.27 -0.20
C TYR A 147 13.01 14.13 -1.00
N GLY A 148 13.83 13.40 -1.75
CA GLY A 148 13.43 12.18 -2.44
C GLY A 148 12.74 11.17 -1.52
N ALA A 149 13.18 11.07 -0.27
CA ALA A 149 12.55 10.19 0.72
C ALA A 149 11.13 10.61 1.11
N VAL A 150 10.86 11.91 1.20
CA VAL A 150 9.50 12.42 1.42
C VAL A 150 8.61 12.08 0.21
N GLY A 151 9.12 12.27 -1.01
CA GLY A 151 8.41 11.91 -2.24
C GLY A 151 8.09 10.41 -2.33
N SER A 152 9.08 9.56 -2.08
CA SER A 152 8.92 8.09 -2.04
C SER A 152 7.87 7.68 -1.00
N TYR A 153 7.95 8.24 0.22
CA TYR A 153 6.96 8.00 1.27
C TYR A 153 5.54 8.33 0.82
N LEU A 154 5.30 9.53 0.26
CA LEU A 154 3.98 9.97 -0.17
C LEU A 154 3.35 9.07 -1.23
N VAL A 155 4.13 8.68 -2.24
CA VAL A 155 3.65 7.76 -3.28
C VAL A 155 3.32 6.39 -2.68
N ARG A 156 4.15 5.91 -1.77
CA ARG A 156 3.99 4.58 -1.16
C ARG A 156 2.79 4.55 -0.21
N VAL A 157 2.59 5.55 0.65
CA VAL A 157 1.38 5.60 1.49
C VAL A 157 0.11 5.72 0.66
N TYR A 158 0.13 6.50 -0.42
CA TYR A 158 -1.00 6.62 -1.34
C TYR A 158 -1.46 5.24 -1.84
N ARG A 159 -0.49 4.39 -2.18
CA ARG A 159 -0.73 3.06 -2.75
C ARG A 159 -1.03 2.00 -1.68
N LEU A 160 -0.20 1.91 -0.64
CA LEU A 160 -0.31 0.90 0.43
C LEU A 160 -1.63 1.01 1.17
N PHE A 161 -2.12 2.24 1.37
CA PHE A 161 -3.38 2.51 2.05
C PHE A 161 -4.56 2.76 1.10
N ASP A 162 -4.35 2.67 -0.23
CA ASP A 162 -5.40 2.91 -1.24
C ASP A 162 -6.20 4.19 -0.91
N LEU A 163 -5.46 5.30 -0.79
CA LEU A 163 -6.00 6.57 -0.32
C LEU A 163 -7.05 7.10 -1.29
N ARG A 164 -8.19 7.50 -0.73
CA ARG A 164 -9.29 8.14 -1.48
C ARG A 164 -9.74 9.40 -0.79
N PHE A 165 -10.31 10.31 -1.56
CA PHE A 165 -10.59 11.65 -1.05
C PHE A 165 -12.01 12.10 -1.37
N ASP A 166 -12.68 12.63 -0.34
CA ASP A 166 -13.89 13.43 -0.50
C ASP A 166 -13.51 14.90 -0.61
N ARG A 167 -14.15 15.62 -1.55
CA ARG A 167 -13.99 17.08 -1.70
C ARG A 167 -12.52 17.51 -1.75
N TYR A 168 -11.73 16.78 -2.54
CA TYR A 168 -10.34 17.16 -2.82
C TYR A 168 -10.32 18.48 -3.60
N PRO A 169 -9.42 19.44 -3.28
CA PRO A 169 -9.36 20.71 -3.99
C PRO A 169 -9.06 20.53 -5.47
N ARG A 170 -9.48 21.51 -6.29
CA ARG A 170 -9.14 21.52 -7.71
C ARG A 170 -7.62 21.58 -7.86
N GLN A 171 -7.04 20.72 -8.69
CA GLN A 171 -5.58 20.57 -8.80
C GLN A 171 -4.85 21.89 -9.13
N TRP A 172 -5.43 22.75 -9.95
CA TRP A 172 -4.84 24.06 -10.26
C TRP A 172 -4.83 25.01 -9.06
N VAL A 173 -5.86 24.99 -8.21
CA VAL A 173 -5.90 25.81 -6.98
C VAL A 173 -4.80 25.35 -6.03
N LEU A 174 -4.65 24.03 -5.87
CA LEU A 174 -3.55 23.45 -5.11
C LEU A 174 -2.19 23.87 -5.67
N ALA A 175 -2.02 23.86 -7.00
CA ALA A 175 -0.78 24.30 -7.64
C ALA A 175 -0.47 25.79 -7.38
N VAL A 176 -1.49 26.66 -7.42
CA VAL A 176 -1.33 28.09 -7.11
C VAL A 176 -0.91 28.29 -5.64
N VAL A 177 -1.58 27.61 -4.70
CA VAL A 177 -1.22 27.70 -3.27
C VAL A 177 0.18 27.13 -3.01
N ALA A 178 0.53 26.00 -3.62
CA ALA A 178 1.87 25.41 -3.53
C ALA A 178 2.94 26.35 -4.12
N GLY A 179 2.66 26.98 -5.26
CA GLY A 179 3.55 27.96 -5.88
C GLY A 179 3.75 29.19 -4.99
N ALA A 180 2.70 29.70 -4.35
CA ALA A 180 2.81 30.80 -3.39
C ALA A 180 3.62 30.42 -2.15
N VAL A 181 3.45 29.19 -1.65
CA VAL A 181 4.29 28.65 -0.56
C VAL A 181 5.75 28.56 -0.97
N TYR A 182 6.03 28.03 -2.16
CA TYR A 182 7.40 27.92 -2.66
C TYR A 182 8.02 29.31 -2.85
N LEU A 183 7.31 30.24 -3.46
CA LEU A 183 7.80 31.61 -3.64
C LEU A 183 8.11 32.30 -2.30
N ASN A 184 7.20 32.22 -1.31
CA ASN A 184 7.44 32.76 0.03
C ASN A 184 8.63 32.08 0.72
N PHE A 185 8.81 30.78 0.50
CA PHE A 185 9.96 30.05 1.04
C PHE A 185 11.30 30.65 0.58
N PHE A 186 11.43 31.11 -0.67
CA PHE A 186 12.62 31.82 -1.13
C PHE A 186 12.63 33.29 -0.70
N ALA A 187 11.50 33.97 -0.87
CA ALA A 187 11.44 35.42 -0.80
C ALA A 187 11.40 35.99 0.63
N HIS A 188 10.99 35.25 1.66
CA HIS A 188 10.79 35.81 3.02
C HIS A 188 12.03 36.42 3.69
N HIS A 189 13.21 36.25 3.09
CA HIS A 189 14.44 36.92 3.52
C HIS A 189 14.51 38.39 3.07
N VAL A 190 13.73 38.76 2.05
CA VAL A 190 13.66 40.10 1.46
C VAL A 190 12.24 40.69 1.50
N VAL A 191 11.20 39.85 1.51
CA VAL A 191 9.81 40.28 1.67
C VAL A 191 9.23 39.83 3.00
N TRP A 192 8.06 40.37 3.36
CA TRP A 192 7.34 39.95 4.56
C TRP A 192 7.03 38.45 4.55
N ASP A 193 7.27 37.79 5.68
CA ASP A 193 7.04 36.37 5.85
C ASP A 193 5.55 36.04 5.97
N ALA A 194 4.96 35.64 4.84
CA ALA A 194 3.54 35.35 4.73
C ALA A 194 3.16 33.92 5.20
N ARG A 195 4.02 33.21 5.95
CA ARG A 195 3.80 31.79 6.32
C ARG A 195 2.44 31.53 6.98
N TYR A 196 1.97 32.42 7.84
CA TYR A 196 0.70 32.20 8.57
C TYR A 196 -0.52 32.51 7.71
N VAL A 197 -0.40 33.45 6.78
CA VAL A 197 -1.43 33.71 5.75
C VAL A 197 -1.55 32.49 4.84
N LEU A 198 -0.41 31.94 4.39
CA LEU A 198 -0.37 30.74 3.57
C LEU A 198 -0.86 29.50 4.33
N LEU A 199 -0.54 29.38 5.62
CA LEU A 199 -1.09 28.32 6.48
C LEU A 199 -2.61 28.41 6.55
N ALA A 200 -3.17 29.61 6.76
CA ALA A 200 -4.61 29.82 6.77
C ALA A 200 -5.25 29.45 5.42
N ALA A 201 -4.61 29.79 4.30
CA ALA A 201 -5.07 29.40 2.96
C ALA A 201 -5.07 27.87 2.77
N VAL A 202 -4.03 27.18 3.24
CA VAL A 202 -3.94 25.70 3.20
C VAL A 202 -5.02 25.07 4.07
N VAL A 203 -5.23 25.58 5.28
CA VAL A 203 -6.31 25.13 6.17
C VAL A 203 -7.67 25.31 5.49
N ALA A 204 -7.95 26.48 4.92
CA ALA A 204 -9.20 26.74 4.21
C ALA A 204 -9.39 25.81 3.01
N LEU A 205 -8.33 25.56 2.23
CA LEU A 205 -8.35 24.69 1.05
C LEU A 205 -8.72 23.25 1.40
N PHE A 206 -8.19 22.74 2.51
CA PHE A 206 -8.32 21.33 2.92
C PHE A 206 -9.30 21.09 4.07
N ALA A 207 -9.94 22.13 4.62
CA ALA A 207 -10.83 22.04 5.78
C ALA A 207 -11.96 21.02 5.61
N ARG A 208 -12.44 20.83 4.38
CA ARG A 208 -13.54 19.92 4.04
C ARG A 208 -13.07 18.61 3.39
N THR A 209 -11.76 18.46 3.20
CA THR A 209 -11.19 17.29 2.53
C THR A 209 -11.03 16.15 3.52
N THR A 210 -11.74 15.06 3.25
CA THR A 210 -11.68 13.83 4.06
C THR A 210 -10.95 12.76 3.28
N MET A 211 -10.02 12.09 3.94
CA MET A 211 -9.22 10.99 3.41
C MET A 211 -9.75 9.65 3.94
N HIS A 212 -9.87 8.67 3.06
CA HIS A 212 -10.22 7.29 3.39
C HIS A 212 -8.96 6.43 3.31
N VAL A 213 -8.61 5.81 4.43
CA VAL A 213 -7.36 5.05 4.62
C VAL A 213 -7.72 3.58 4.81
N ARG A 214 -7.41 2.73 3.82
CA ARG A 214 -7.65 1.29 3.88
C ARG A 214 -6.47 0.58 4.56
N ILE A 215 -6.67 0.07 5.77
CA ILE A 215 -5.64 -0.63 6.54
C ILE A 215 -5.59 -2.10 6.09
N HIS A 216 -6.43 -2.96 6.66
CA HIS A 216 -6.57 -4.34 6.22
C HIS A 216 -8.01 -4.63 5.77
N ARG A 217 -8.94 -4.74 6.71
CA ARG A 217 -10.40 -4.84 6.48
C ARG A 217 -11.07 -3.50 6.77
N ALA A 218 -10.55 -2.75 7.74
CA ALA A 218 -11.05 -1.43 8.11
C ALA A 218 -10.65 -0.36 7.09
N THR A 219 -11.56 0.60 6.86
CA THR A 219 -11.29 1.86 6.16
C THR A 219 -11.56 3.01 7.12
N LEU A 220 -10.50 3.69 7.55
CA LEU A 220 -10.60 4.85 8.45
C LEU A 220 -10.92 6.11 7.66
N ARG A 221 -11.75 6.98 8.23
CA ARG A 221 -12.01 8.32 7.69
C ARG A 221 -11.23 9.32 8.53
N THR A 222 -10.33 10.05 7.91
CA THR A 222 -9.46 11.02 8.59
C THR A 222 -9.50 12.37 7.89
N PRO A 223 -9.58 13.50 8.61
CA PRO A 223 -9.36 14.81 8.01
C PRO A 223 -7.96 14.86 7.40
N VAL A 224 -7.80 15.34 6.17
CA VAL A 224 -6.49 15.31 5.51
C VAL A 224 -5.49 16.24 6.22
N LEU A 225 -5.97 17.33 6.84
CA LEU A 225 -5.16 18.24 7.65
C LEU A 225 -4.54 17.53 8.86
N LEU A 226 -5.25 16.59 9.50
CA LEU A 226 -4.69 15.80 10.59
C LEU A 226 -3.53 14.92 10.08
N ALA A 227 -3.73 14.26 8.93
CA ALA A 227 -2.67 13.45 8.33
C ALA A 227 -1.46 14.31 7.93
N MET A 228 -1.66 15.46 7.32
CA MET A 228 -0.58 16.39 6.96
C MET A 228 0.18 16.89 8.19
N GLY A 229 -0.52 17.25 9.27
CA GLY A 229 0.10 17.66 10.53
C GLY A 229 0.92 16.54 11.17
N LEU A 230 0.42 15.30 11.15
CA LEU A 230 1.18 14.14 11.65
C LEU A 230 2.43 13.89 10.79
N VAL A 231 2.34 13.95 9.46
CA VAL A 231 3.53 13.79 8.61
C VAL A 231 4.54 14.90 8.87
N ALA A 232 4.11 16.16 9.00
CA ALA A 232 5.00 17.28 9.32
C ALA A 232 5.70 17.10 10.68
N LEU A 233 4.99 16.58 11.69
CA LEU A 233 5.57 16.25 12.99
C LEU A 233 6.64 15.15 12.89
N PHE A 234 6.37 14.09 12.12
CA PHE A 234 7.35 13.01 11.92
C PHE A 234 8.56 13.45 11.10
N ILE A 235 8.39 14.35 10.14
CA ILE A 235 9.53 14.97 9.45
C ILE A 235 10.36 15.82 10.43
N TRP A 236 9.72 16.56 11.33
CA TRP A 236 10.45 17.30 12.37
C TRP A 236 11.25 16.37 13.30
N PHE A 237 10.73 15.19 13.67
CA PHE A 237 11.53 14.19 14.38
C PHE A 237 12.72 13.69 13.55
N ALA A 238 12.50 13.40 12.26
CA ALA A 238 13.57 12.99 11.36
C ALA A 238 14.66 14.07 11.22
N GLU A 239 14.27 15.34 11.15
CA GLU A 239 15.17 16.49 11.12
C GLU A 239 16.00 16.61 12.42
N ASN A 240 15.43 16.34 13.59
CA ASN A 240 16.20 16.29 14.83
C ASN A 240 17.26 15.18 14.82
N VAL A 241 16.91 13.99 14.31
CA VAL A 241 17.86 12.88 14.16
C VAL A 241 18.97 13.24 13.17
N ALA A 242 18.63 13.86 12.04
CA ALA A 242 19.60 14.20 11.01
C ALA A 242 20.55 15.34 11.44
N THR A 243 20.03 16.36 12.13
CA THR A 243 20.88 17.42 12.71
C THR A 243 21.77 16.89 13.84
N TRP A 244 21.27 15.94 14.66
CA TRP A 244 22.10 15.24 15.64
C TRP A 244 23.21 14.43 14.98
N ALA A 245 22.91 13.75 13.88
CA ALA A 245 23.89 13.01 13.08
C ALA A 245 24.86 13.95 12.31
N GLY A 246 24.71 15.26 12.43
CA GLY A 246 25.58 16.24 11.77
C GLY A 246 25.42 16.27 10.25
N ALA A 247 24.25 15.88 9.73
CA ALA A 247 23.96 15.98 8.30
C ALA A 247 23.92 17.45 7.86
N TRP A 248 23.32 18.33 8.66
CA TRP A 248 23.42 19.79 8.56
C TRP A 248 23.24 20.40 9.95
N SER A 249 23.54 21.68 10.08
CA SER A 249 23.37 22.42 11.34
C SER A 249 22.66 23.76 11.12
N TYR A 250 21.82 24.14 12.07
CA TYR A 250 21.25 25.47 12.15
C TYR A 250 22.22 26.43 12.86
N PRO A 251 22.16 27.76 12.60
CA PRO A 251 22.95 28.75 13.33
C PRO A 251 22.81 28.64 14.85
N ALA A 252 21.60 28.32 15.33
CA ALA A 252 21.32 28.12 16.74
C ALA A 252 22.02 26.88 17.35
N GLN A 253 22.53 25.97 16.53
CA GLN A 253 23.24 24.74 16.95
C GLN A 253 24.76 24.88 16.81
N ALA A 254 25.29 26.07 16.51
CA ALA A 254 26.72 26.27 16.24
C ALA A 254 27.62 25.92 17.44
N ALA A 255 27.17 26.18 18.66
CA ALA A 255 27.95 25.89 19.88
C ALA A 255 27.73 24.46 20.39
N ALA A 256 26.49 23.98 20.36
CA ALA A 256 26.11 22.65 20.81
C ALA A 256 24.81 22.22 20.13
N TRP A 257 24.63 20.90 20.02
CA TRP A 257 23.37 20.37 19.52
C TRP A 257 22.23 20.67 20.50
N GLN A 258 21.12 21.17 19.94
CA GLN A 258 19.85 21.33 20.63
C GLN A 258 18.70 20.96 19.70
N PRO A 259 17.52 20.58 20.22
CA PRO A 259 16.38 20.25 19.38
C PRO A 259 15.99 21.39 18.43
N VAL A 260 15.64 21.04 17.21
CA VAL A 260 15.23 22.01 16.18
C VAL A 260 13.93 22.69 16.61
N ALA A 261 13.86 24.02 16.44
CA ALA A 261 12.72 24.82 16.90
C ALA A 261 11.36 24.24 16.42
N PRO A 262 10.34 24.10 17.31
CA PRO A 262 9.02 23.56 16.94
C PRO A 262 8.29 24.36 15.85
N THR A 263 8.66 25.62 15.64
CA THR A 263 8.14 26.46 14.55
C THR A 263 8.42 25.89 13.17
N LYS A 264 9.41 24.99 13.03
CA LYS A 264 9.70 24.26 11.78
C LYS A 264 8.61 23.26 11.40
N ILE A 265 7.75 22.82 12.33
CA ILE A 265 6.61 21.96 12.01
C ILE A 265 5.66 22.66 11.02
N VAL A 266 5.43 23.96 11.20
CA VAL A 266 4.61 24.76 10.26
C VAL A 266 5.31 24.86 8.90
N ALA A 267 6.63 25.07 8.89
CA ALA A 267 7.40 25.09 7.65
C ALA A 267 7.31 23.75 6.89
N TRP A 268 7.43 22.61 7.60
CA TRP A 268 7.26 21.28 7.01
C TRP A 268 5.84 21.03 6.50
N LEU A 269 4.82 21.48 7.22
CA LEU A 269 3.44 21.38 6.74
C LEU A 269 3.26 22.18 5.44
N LEU A 270 3.81 23.38 5.35
CA LEU A 270 3.77 24.19 4.13
C LEU A 270 4.56 23.53 2.99
N LEU A 271 5.79 23.06 3.22
CA LEU A 271 6.57 22.34 2.21
C LEU A 271 5.87 21.05 1.76
N MET A 272 5.15 20.38 2.66
CA MET A 272 4.33 19.22 2.33
C MET A 272 3.25 19.55 1.29
N VAL A 273 2.71 20.77 1.26
CA VAL A 273 1.73 21.18 0.24
C VAL A 273 2.34 21.13 -1.16
N ILE A 274 3.61 21.52 -1.30
CA ILE A 274 4.36 21.40 -2.55
C ILE A 274 4.50 19.93 -2.91
N SER A 275 4.90 19.10 -1.96
CA SER A 275 5.03 17.65 -2.15
C SER A 275 3.72 17.00 -2.61
N VAL A 276 2.60 17.34 -1.97
CA VAL A 276 1.26 16.87 -2.34
C VAL A 276 0.88 17.36 -3.73
N ALA A 277 1.15 18.62 -4.09
CA ALA A 277 0.88 19.14 -5.43
C ALA A 277 1.66 18.36 -6.50
N LEU A 278 2.98 18.17 -6.31
CA LEU A 278 3.82 17.43 -7.26
C LEU A 278 3.38 15.97 -7.40
N VAL A 279 3.14 15.27 -6.29
CA VAL A 279 2.73 13.86 -6.31
C VAL A 279 1.36 13.71 -6.94
N THR A 280 0.38 14.57 -6.63
CA THR A 280 -0.98 14.45 -7.16
C THR A 280 -1.12 14.85 -8.62
N TRP A 281 -0.15 15.57 -9.18
CA TRP A 281 -0.03 15.73 -10.62
C TRP A 281 0.34 14.41 -11.32
N LEU A 282 1.23 13.62 -10.72
CA LEU A 282 1.63 12.32 -11.30
C LEU A 282 0.69 11.16 -10.91
N TYR A 283 0.03 11.28 -9.76
CA TYR A 283 -0.93 10.34 -9.17
C TYR A 283 -2.22 11.07 -8.78
N PRO A 284 -3.13 11.32 -9.74
CA PRO A 284 -4.35 12.07 -9.49
C PRO A 284 -5.20 11.47 -8.37
N PRO A 285 -5.78 12.31 -7.49
CA PRO A 285 -6.58 11.87 -6.37
C PRO A 285 -7.84 11.17 -6.87
N VAL A 286 -8.15 10.01 -6.26
CA VAL A 286 -9.31 9.20 -6.61
C VAL A 286 -10.45 9.46 -5.63
N GLY A 287 -11.67 9.60 -6.14
CA GLY A 287 -12.88 9.75 -5.32
C GLY A 287 -13.21 8.51 -4.49
N PRO A 288 -14.15 8.63 -3.53
CA PRO A 288 -14.57 7.51 -2.69
C PRO A 288 -15.16 6.35 -3.52
N ILE A 289 -15.10 5.12 -2.99
CA ILE A 289 -15.84 3.99 -3.57
C ILE A 289 -17.33 4.31 -3.42
N GLY A 290 -18.07 4.36 -4.54
CA GLY A 290 -19.53 4.54 -4.51
C GLY A 290 -20.19 3.43 -3.70
N ARG A 291 -21.24 3.75 -2.94
CA ARG A 291 -22.05 2.74 -2.24
C ARG A 291 -22.57 1.72 -3.26
N ALA A 292 -22.55 0.43 -2.92
CA ALA A 292 -23.24 -0.58 -3.72
C ALA A 292 -24.69 -0.15 -3.89
N GLY A 293 -25.18 -0.06 -5.13
CA GLY A 293 -26.58 0.25 -5.39
C GLY A 293 -27.46 -0.77 -4.69
N THR A 294 -28.49 -0.31 -3.99
CA THR A 294 -29.54 -1.20 -3.48
C THR A 294 -30.18 -1.88 -4.69
N THR A 295 -30.28 -3.22 -4.67
CA THR A 295 -31.09 -3.95 -5.65
C THR A 295 -32.48 -3.31 -5.67
N GLY A 296 -32.95 -2.89 -6.84
CA GLY A 296 -34.28 -2.31 -6.98
C GLY A 296 -35.36 -3.28 -6.48
N PRO A 297 -36.52 -2.77 -6.00
CA PRO A 297 -37.61 -3.64 -5.57
C PRO A 297 -37.99 -4.61 -6.69
N VAL A 298 -38.24 -5.88 -6.33
CA VAL A 298 -38.74 -6.89 -7.28
C VAL A 298 -40.06 -6.36 -7.86
N GLY A 299 -40.15 -6.29 -9.19
CA GLY A 299 -41.36 -5.83 -9.87
C GLY A 299 -42.57 -6.66 -9.42
N ARG A 300 -43.68 -5.99 -9.13
CA ARG A 300 -44.93 -6.66 -8.71
C ARG A 300 -45.35 -7.62 -9.82
N VAL A 301 -45.57 -8.89 -9.49
CA VAL A 301 -46.12 -9.88 -10.43
C VAL A 301 -47.47 -9.34 -10.91
N GLY A 302 -47.61 -9.16 -12.22
CA GLY A 302 -48.87 -8.72 -12.83
C GLY A 302 -49.99 -9.71 -12.50
N THR A 303 -51.13 -9.21 -12.07
CA THR A 303 -52.33 -10.04 -11.91
C THR A 303 -52.75 -10.57 -13.28
N THR A 304 -53.02 -11.87 -13.37
CA THR A 304 -53.58 -12.52 -14.57
C THR A 304 -54.78 -11.72 -15.07
N GLY A 305 -54.71 -11.20 -16.29
CA GLY A 305 -55.82 -10.45 -16.89
C GLY A 305 -57.02 -11.37 -17.14
N ALA A 306 -58.22 -10.92 -16.77
CA ALA A 306 -59.45 -11.57 -17.18
C ALA A 306 -59.58 -11.50 -18.72
N VAL A 307 -60.06 -12.58 -19.34
CA VAL A 307 -60.27 -12.67 -20.80
C VAL A 307 -61.30 -11.62 -21.22
N GLY A 308 -60.84 -10.55 -21.88
CA GLY A 308 -61.67 -9.48 -22.42
C GLY A 308 -62.07 -9.75 -23.88
N ARG A 309 -63.35 -9.55 -24.19
CA ARG A 309 -63.96 -9.71 -25.52
C ARG A 309 -63.43 -8.64 -26.49
N VAL A 310 -63.21 -9.02 -27.74
CA VAL A 310 -62.72 -8.15 -28.83
C VAL A 310 -63.65 -6.94 -29.01
N GLY A 311 -63.07 -5.73 -28.96
CA GLY A 311 -63.73 -4.46 -29.25
C GLY A 311 -62.87 -3.61 -30.19
N THR A 312 -63.52 -2.91 -31.11
CA THR A 312 -62.95 -2.23 -32.28
C THR A 312 -62.11 -0.99 -31.95
N THR A 313 -61.11 -0.75 -32.82
CA THR A 313 -60.13 0.35 -32.79
C THR A 313 -60.76 1.75 -32.77
N GLY A 314 -60.28 2.62 -31.88
CA GLY A 314 -60.47 4.09 -31.93
C GLY A 314 -59.15 4.82 -32.26
N PRO A 315 -59.18 6.08 -32.74
CA PRO A 315 -58.01 6.75 -33.30
C PRO A 315 -56.99 7.23 -32.26
N VAL A 316 -55.72 7.33 -32.69
CA VAL A 316 -54.53 7.67 -31.92
C VAL A 316 -54.47 9.17 -31.55
N GLY A 317 -54.27 9.48 -30.27
CA GLY A 317 -53.90 10.81 -29.78
C GLY A 317 -52.37 11.03 -29.75
N ARG A 318 -51.94 12.28 -29.98
CA ARG A 318 -50.54 12.69 -30.22
C ARG A 318 -49.64 12.57 -28.97
N VAL A 319 -48.44 12.05 -29.15
CA VAL A 319 -47.37 11.89 -28.13
C VAL A 319 -46.62 13.21 -27.91
N GLY A 320 -46.45 13.63 -26.65
CA GLY A 320 -45.48 14.64 -26.24
C GLY A 320 -44.09 14.01 -26.01
N THR A 321 -43.02 14.71 -26.38
CA THR A 321 -41.64 14.21 -26.34
C THR A 321 -41.08 14.11 -24.91
N THR A 322 -40.70 12.90 -24.47
CA THR A 322 -39.91 12.66 -23.25
C THR A 322 -38.41 12.76 -23.56
N GLY A 323 -37.67 13.49 -22.72
CA GLY A 323 -36.21 13.65 -22.79
C GLY A 323 -35.41 12.37 -22.47
N ALA A 324 -34.12 12.38 -22.84
CA ALA A 324 -33.25 11.21 -22.91
C ALA A 324 -33.05 10.44 -21.58
N VAL A 325 -33.22 9.12 -21.64
CA VAL A 325 -33.00 8.16 -20.54
C VAL A 325 -31.55 7.65 -20.55
N GLY A 326 -30.88 7.69 -19.40
CA GLY A 326 -29.54 7.14 -19.18
C GLY A 326 -29.48 5.60 -19.20
N ARG A 327 -28.32 5.06 -19.56
CA ARG A 327 -28.10 3.66 -19.96
C ARG A 327 -28.38 2.62 -18.85
N VAL A 328 -29.28 1.68 -19.15
CA VAL A 328 -29.64 0.52 -18.32
C VAL A 328 -28.55 -0.57 -18.38
N GLY A 329 -28.22 -1.17 -17.23
CA GLY A 329 -27.31 -2.31 -17.13
C GLY A 329 -27.96 -3.64 -17.53
N THR A 330 -27.20 -4.57 -18.08
CA THR A 330 -27.69 -5.83 -18.67
C THR A 330 -28.24 -6.83 -17.65
N THR A 331 -29.45 -7.33 -17.88
CA THR A 331 -30.09 -8.45 -17.15
C THR A 331 -29.38 -9.78 -17.46
N GLY A 332 -29.18 -10.62 -16.43
CA GLY A 332 -28.62 -11.98 -16.59
C GLY A 332 -29.59 -12.97 -17.27
N PRO A 333 -29.13 -14.15 -17.69
CA PRO A 333 -29.95 -15.10 -18.46
C PRO A 333 -31.08 -15.72 -17.61
N VAL A 334 -32.25 -15.89 -18.24
CA VAL A 334 -33.46 -16.50 -17.65
C VAL A 334 -33.31 -18.03 -17.56
N GLY A 335 -33.65 -18.61 -16.42
CA GLY A 335 -33.66 -20.06 -16.19
C GLY A 335 -34.78 -20.76 -16.97
N ARG A 336 -34.53 -22.01 -17.41
CA ARG A 336 -35.46 -22.81 -18.23
C ARG A 336 -36.70 -23.23 -17.41
N VAL A 337 -37.89 -22.99 -17.96
CA VAL A 337 -39.20 -23.40 -17.37
C VAL A 337 -39.41 -24.90 -17.60
N GLY A 338 -39.82 -25.64 -16.56
CA GLY A 338 -40.18 -27.06 -16.63
C GLY A 338 -41.56 -27.28 -17.24
N THR A 339 -41.73 -28.36 -18.00
CA THR A 339 -42.99 -28.76 -18.63
C THR A 339 -43.77 -29.73 -17.72
N THR A 340 -45.04 -29.42 -17.42
CA THR A 340 -46.00 -30.35 -16.80
C THR A 340 -46.91 -30.94 -17.89
N GLY A 341 -47.16 -32.25 -17.86
CA GLY A 341 -47.77 -33.06 -18.93
C GLY A 341 -49.30 -33.14 -18.95
N PRO A 342 -49.92 -34.08 -19.68
CA PRO A 342 -51.36 -34.33 -19.64
C PRO A 342 -51.76 -35.55 -18.79
N GLY A 343 -52.92 -35.44 -18.14
CA GLY A 343 -53.55 -36.42 -17.24
C GLY A 343 -54.12 -37.67 -17.94
N GLY A 344 -54.37 -38.70 -17.13
CA GLY A 344 -54.61 -40.07 -17.59
C GLY A 344 -56.06 -40.53 -17.76
N ALA A 345 -56.21 -41.78 -18.20
CA ALA A 345 -57.36 -42.63 -17.97
C ALA A 345 -56.98 -44.13 -18.11
N ASP A 346 -57.70 -44.93 -17.32
CA ASP A 346 -57.96 -46.38 -17.38
C ASP A 346 -56.97 -47.44 -16.87
N ARG A 347 -57.47 -48.20 -15.87
CA ARG A 347 -56.99 -49.49 -15.34
C ARG A 347 -57.93 -50.59 -15.83
N PRO A 348 -57.44 -51.84 -15.97
CA PRO A 348 -58.08 -52.91 -15.18
C PRO A 348 -57.12 -53.96 -14.56
N ARG A 349 -57.45 -54.32 -13.30
CA ARG A 349 -57.43 -55.59 -12.49
C ARG A 349 -56.33 -56.71 -12.65
N PRO A 350 -56.21 -57.68 -11.69
CA PRO A 350 -54.90 -58.00 -11.07
C PRO A 350 -54.43 -59.49 -11.07
N ALA A 351 -53.11 -59.66 -10.80
CA ALA A 351 -52.35 -60.83 -10.28
C ALA A 351 -52.21 -62.08 -11.21
N PRO A 352 -51.13 -62.92 -11.13
CA PRO A 352 -50.52 -63.46 -9.90
C PRO A 352 -48.97 -63.54 -9.84
N SER A 353 -48.50 -64.10 -8.73
CA SER A 353 -47.16 -64.20 -8.13
C SER A 353 -46.17 -65.25 -8.71
N ALA A 354 -44.89 -64.85 -8.83
CA ALA A 354 -43.59 -65.57 -8.61
C ALA A 354 -43.34 -66.94 -9.35
N PRO A 355 -42.18 -67.63 -9.25
CA PRO A 355 -40.83 -67.34 -8.68
C PRO A 355 -39.62 -67.84 -9.56
N ARG A 356 -38.42 -67.89 -8.94
CA ARG A 356 -37.20 -68.72 -9.21
C ARG A 356 -36.07 -68.00 -9.96
N SER A 357 -34.88 -67.73 -9.39
CA SER A 357 -33.94 -68.49 -8.54
C SER A 357 -33.22 -69.65 -9.25
N ALA A 358 -31.93 -69.44 -9.54
CA ALA A 358 -30.81 -70.39 -9.54
C ALA A 358 -29.55 -69.61 -10.00
N GLY A 359 -28.35 -69.73 -9.46
CA GLY A 359 -27.86 -70.67 -8.46
C GLY A 359 -26.70 -70.06 -7.68
N SER A 360 -26.65 -70.47 -6.43
CA SER A 360 -25.65 -70.21 -5.42
C SER A 360 -24.43 -71.10 -5.59
N ARG A 361 -23.26 -70.61 -5.14
CA ARG A 361 -22.36 -71.27 -4.16
C ARG A 361 -21.02 -70.52 -4.19
N ARG A 362 -20.70 -69.77 -3.13
CA ARG A 362 -20.12 -70.19 -1.82
C ARG A 362 -18.60 -70.24 -1.86
N LEU A 363 -18.05 -69.38 -1.01
CA LEU A 363 -17.02 -69.62 0.00
C LEU A 363 -15.53 -69.62 -0.40
N ARG A 364 -14.82 -68.95 0.53
CA ARG A 364 -13.42 -69.11 0.98
C ARG A 364 -12.32 -68.42 0.18
N GLY A 365 -11.61 -67.57 0.93
CA GLY A 365 -10.26 -67.97 1.35
C GLY A 365 -9.13 -67.30 0.61
N ALA A 366 -8.52 -66.32 1.30
CA ALA A 366 -7.10 -66.13 1.50
C ALA A 366 -6.08 -66.69 0.47
N ARG A 367 -5.16 -65.77 0.08
CA ARG A 367 -3.73 -65.97 -0.24
C ARG A 367 -3.42 -66.75 -1.54
N ALA A 368 -2.83 -66.10 -2.54
CA ALA A 368 -1.41 -65.74 -2.69
C ALA A 368 -0.59 -66.82 -3.43
N ALA A 369 0.13 -66.41 -4.48
CA ALA A 369 1.43 -66.89 -4.99
C ALA A 369 1.59 -66.35 -6.44
N ASP A 370 2.59 -65.55 -6.81
CA ASP A 370 4.04 -65.87 -6.97
C ASP A 370 4.27 -66.86 -8.14
N PRO A 371 5.33 -66.82 -9.00
CA PRO A 371 6.69 -66.41 -8.64
C PRO A 371 7.56 -65.70 -9.70
N HIS A 372 8.51 -64.90 -9.21
CA HIS A 372 9.93 -65.08 -9.57
C HIS A 372 10.80 -64.73 -8.36
N ARG A 373 10.96 -65.78 -7.55
CA ARG A 373 11.98 -66.08 -6.54
C ARG A 373 13.25 -66.51 -7.30
N LEU A 374 14.50 -66.19 -6.98
CA LEU A 374 15.38 -66.59 -5.86
C LEU A 374 16.74 -65.95 -6.20
N GLY A 375 17.52 -65.39 -5.28
CA GLY A 375 18.24 -65.99 -4.16
C GLY A 375 19.58 -65.23 -4.08
N GLU A 376 20.31 -65.06 -2.98
CA GLU A 376 20.42 -65.69 -1.66
C GLU A 376 21.12 -64.66 -0.73
N SER A 377 20.65 -64.45 0.51
CA SER A 377 21.19 -64.98 1.78
C SER A 377 22.50 -64.28 2.25
N ARG A 378 22.73 -63.81 3.49
CA ARG A 378 22.23 -64.11 4.84
C ARG A 378 22.42 -62.87 5.77
N SER A 379 21.55 -62.76 6.78
CA SER A 379 21.65 -61.94 8.01
C SER A 379 22.64 -62.56 9.04
N PRO A 380 22.72 -62.18 10.34
CA PRO A 380 22.20 -61.01 11.10
C PRO A 380 23.25 -60.40 12.06
N GLU A 381 22.87 -59.37 12.84
CA GLU A 381 23.22 -59.13 14.26
C GLU A 381 23.44 -57.64 14.59
N ALA A 382 22.66 -57.18 15.57
CA ALA A 382 22.96 -56.08 16.47
C ALA A 382 23.11 -56.69 17.88
N PRO A 383 23.40 -55.96 18.97
CA PRO A 383 24.09 -54.68 19.17
C PRO A 383 25.21 -54.80 20.24
N SER A 384 26.07 -53.80 20.43
CA SER A 384 26.53 -53.39 21.79
C SER A 384 27.50 -52.21 21.74
N ALA A 385 27.45 -51.42 22.80
CA ALA A 385 28.24 -50.23 23.06
C ALA A 385 29.57 -50.57 23.75
N ARG A 386 30.53 -49.63 23.64
CA ARG A 386 31.35 -49.03 24.73
C ARG A 386 32.88 -49.12 24.54
N ARG A 387 33.52 -48.03 24.97
CA ARG A 387 34.95 -47.75 25.28
C ARG A 387 35.72 -47.08 24.14
N GLU A 388 35.97 -45.77 24.22
CA GLU A 388 36.90 -45.00 25.09
C GLU A 388 38.37 -45.06 24.66
N SER A 389 38.95 -43.84 24.64
CA SER A 389 40.37 -43.49 24.78
C SER A 389 41.26 -43.73 23.55
N SER A 390 42.20 -42.87 23.18
CA SER A 390 42.62 -41.52 23.60
C SER A 390 43.72 -41.10 22.60
N ALA A 391 43.78 -39.81 22.24
CA ALA A 391 44.93 -38.93 22.50
C ALA A 391 46.21 -39.16 21.67
N PHE A 392 46.55 -38.15 20.86
CA PHE A 392 47.82 -37.40 20.91
C PHE A 392 47.63 -36.16 20.00
N ARG A 393 47.49 -34.90 20.46
CA ARG A 393 48.53 -33.96 21.01
C ARG A 393 49.78 -33.93 20.13
N ASP A 394 50.47 -32.85 19.84
CA ASP A 394 50.70 -31.51 20.40
C ASP A 394 51.51 -30.78 19.27
N ARG A 395 51.78 -29.49 19.16
CA ARG A 395 51.84 -28.35 20.08
C ARG A 395 52.06 -27.06 19.26
N ALA A 396 51.78 -25.94 19.91
CA ALA A 396 51.94 -24.56 19.49
C ALA A 396 53.41 -24.03 19.68
N PRO A 397 53.63 -22.76 20.07
CA PRO A 397 53.99 -21.61 19.23
C PRO A 397 55.40 -21.07 19.54
N LEU A 398 55.82 -19.95 18.93
CA LEU A 398 56.62 -18.83 19.50
C LEU A 398 57.07 -17.87 18.39
N GLY A 399 57.07 -16.57 18.68
CA GLY A 399 57.60 -15.48 17.82
C GLY A 399 56.91 -14.16 18.07
#